data_AF-A0A356I7U6-F1
#
_entry.id   AF-A0A356I7U6-F1
#
_cell.length_a   1.000
_cell.length_b   1.000
_cell.length_c   1.000
_cell.angle_alpha   90.00
_cell.angle_beta   90.00
_cell.angle_gamma   90.00
#
_symmetry.space_group_name_H-M   'P 1'
#
loop_
_entity.id
_entity.type
_entity.pdbx_description
1 polymer ?
#
loop_
_entity_poly.entity_id
_entity_poly.type
_entity_poly.pdbx_seq_one_letter_code
_entity_poly.pdbx_strand_id
1 'polypeptide(L)'
;MSSDQNNLGKSRSKGLCPISRIDLDKPFKERTPRERRVRFHFYSIRLVAFIHLLIAIGIPLYMQGYLPTLAIVMFVIINLSISLLLNRFSLLGYRIAVVYYFVFGMVSTLTIQRGNGEQLIGIILALLSLYLIGNQTSKSMFDRSIEAQD
;
A
#
# COMPACT_ATOMS: atom_id res chain seq x y z
N MET A 1 -37.30 22.31 31.16
CA MET A 1 -36.45 21.14 31.52
C MET A 1 -36.90 19.98 30.65
N SER A 2 -36.29 19.85 29.47
CA SER A 2 -35.16 18.95 29.17
C SER A 2 -35.66 17.57 28.75
N SER A 3 -35.87 17.40 27.43
CA SER A 3 -36.18 16.12 26.80
C SER A 3 -35.24 15.84 25.61
N ASP A 4 -34.02 16.39 25.66
CA ASP A 4 -33.03 16.41 24.56
C ASP A 4 -31.83 15.46 24.77
N GLN A 5 -31.89 14.49 25.69
CA GLN A 5 -30.71 13.65 26.00
C GLN A 5 -30.73 12.22 25.45
N ASN A 6 -31.82 11.76 24.82
CA ASN A 6 -31.93 10.33 24.43
C ASN A 6 -31.54 9.99 22.98
N ASN A 7 -30.99 10.93 22.19
CA ASN A 7 -30.60 10.69 20.80
C ASN A 7 -29.08 10.74 20.53
N LEU A 8 -28.24 10.73 21.56
CA LEU A 8 -26.77 10.75 21.39
C LEU A 8 -26.13 9.35 21.29
N GLY A 9 -26.90 8.28 21.44
CA GLY A 9 -26.38 6.90 21.48
C GLY A 9 -26.38 6.12 20.16
N LYS A 10 -26.96 6.65 19.07
CA LYS A 10 -27.31 5.81 17.90
C LYS A 10 -26.66 6.16 16.55
N SER A 11 -25.59 6.95 16.54
CA SER A 11 -24.89 7.33 15.30
C SER A 11 -23.36 7.40 15.43
N ARG A 12 -22.70 6.31 15.86
CA ARG A 12 -21.22 6.33 16.03
C ARG A 12 -20.46 5.07 15.61
N SER A 13 -21.00 4.27 14.68
CA SER A 13 -20.28 3.06 14.20
C SER A 13 -20.25 2.87 12.67
N LYS A 14 -20.84 3.76 11.87
CA LYS A 14 -20.79 3.68 10.41
C LYS A 14 -19.84 4.74 9.86
N GLY A 15 -18.57 4.38 9.60
CA GLY A 15 -17.59 5.26 8.91
C GLY A 15 -16.22 5.42 9.59
N LEU A 16 -16.10 5.01 10.86
CA LEU A 16 -14.82 5.04 11.57
C LEU A 16 -13.87 3.95 11.02
N CYS A 17 -12.68 4.35 10.59
CA CYS A 17 -11.61 3.43 10.25
C CYS A 17 -11.29 2.56 11.48
N PRO A 18 -11.39 1.22 11.39
CA PRO A 18 -11.15 0.33 12.53
C PRO A 18 -9.72 0.43 13.07
N ILE A 19 -8.79 0.97 12.28
CA ILE A 19 -7.35 1.04 12.57
C ILE A 19 -6.94 2.36 13.26
N SER A 20 -7.55 3.47 12.86
CA SER A 20 -7.15 4.80 13.34
C SER A 20 -8.21 5.50 14.20
N ARG A 21 -9.42 4.92 14.30
CA ARG A 21 -10.62 5.57 14.87
C ARG A 21 -10.91 6.94 14.24
N ILE A 22 -10.44 7.16 13.02
CA ILE A 22 -10.67 8.36 12.24
C ILE A 22 -11.83 8.08 11.29
N ASP A 23 -12.77 9.02 11.22
CA ASP A 23 -13.84 8.96 10.25
C ASP A 23 -13.28 9.17 8.84
N LEU A 24 -13.26 8.10 8.04
CA LEU A 24 -12.74 8.14 6.67
C LEU A 24 -13.69 8.90 5.74
N ASP A 25 -14.95 9.09 6.12
CA ASP A 25 -15.97 9.74 5.30
C ASP A 25 -16.09 11.25 5.59
N LYS A 26 -15.34 11.77 6.58
CA LYS A 26 -15.33 13.21 6.91
C LYS A 26 -14.90 14.09 5.72
N PRO A 27 -15.62 15.19 5.41
CA PRO A 27 -15.29 16.10 4.29
C PRO A 27 -13.92 16.78 4.45
N PHE A 28 -13.24 17.07 3.34
CA PHE A 28 -11.84 17.52 3.31
C PHE A 28 -11.56 18.79 4.14
N LYS A 29 -12.55 19.68 4.22
CA LYS A 29 -12.49 20.98 4.89
C LYS A 29 -12.41 20.89 6.42
N GLU A 30 -12.85 19.77 7.00
CA GLU A 30 -12.95 19.57 8.46
C GLU A 30 -11.87 18.64 9.02
N ARG A 31 -10.90 18.25 8.19
CA ARG A 31 -9.87 17.27 8.55
C ARG A 31 -8.70 17.93 9.25
N THR A 32 -8.28 17.31 10.34
CA THR A 32 -7.02 17.66 11.00
C THR A 32 -5.81 17.22 10.15
N PRO A 33 -4.62 17.81 10.35
CA PRO A 33 -3.41 17.42 9.63
C PRO A 33 -3.04 15.94 9.79
N ARG A 34 -3.34 15.36 10.97
CA ARG A 34 -3.08 13.95 11.28
C ARG A 34 -3.98 13.01 10.49
N GLU A 35 -5.26 13.33 10.36
CA GLU A 35 -6.23 12.54 9.58
C GLU A 35 -5.91 12.53 8.09
N ARG A 36 -5.48 13.69 7.55
CA ARG A 36 -4.97 13.77 6.17
C ARG A 36 -3.79 12.84 5.94
N ARG A 37 -2.84 12.79 6.88
CA ARG A 37 -1.64 11.95 6.77
C ARG A 37 -2.00 10.46 6.77
N VAL A 38 -2.85 10.02 7.69
CA VAL A 38 -3.28 8.61 7.77
C VAL A 38 -4.05 8.21 6.51
N ARG A 39 -4.98 9.04 6.05
CA ARG A 39 -5.74 8.77 4.82
C ARG A 39 -4.83 8.73 3.60
N PHE A 40 -3.87 9.64 3.49
CA PHE A 40 -2.87 9.62 2.43
C PHE A 40 -2.17 8.26 2.38
N HIS A 41 -1.65 7.76 3.51
CA HIS A 41 -1.00 6.45 3.54
C HIS A 41 -1.94 5.29 3.17
N PHE A 42 -3.20 5.32 3.60
CA PHE A 42 -4.21 4.34 3.18
C PHE A 42 -4.40 4.31 1.65
N TYR A 43 -4.57 5.49 1.04
CA TYR A 43 -4.70 5.60 -0.41
C TYR A 43 -3.41 5.21 -1.12
N SER A 44 -2.24 5.57 -0.58
CA SER A 44 -0.95 5.17 -1.11
C SER A 44 -0.77 3.66 -1.13
N ILE A 45 -1.12 2.96 -0.06
CA ILE A 45 -1.05 1.48 -0.01
C ILE A 45 -1.97 0.85 -1.06
N ARG A 46 -3.20 1.35 -1.19
CA ARG A 46 -4.14 0.88 -2.23
C ARG A 46 -3.65 1.18 -3.64
N LEU A 47 -3.07 2.36 -3.85
CA LEU A 47 -2.48 2.75 -5.13
C LEU A 47 -1.33 1.81 -5.50
N VAL A 48 -0.44 1.51 -4.55
CA VAL A 48 0.65 0.56 -4.74
C VAL A 48 0.12 -0.85 -5.06
N ALA A 49 -0.90 -1.31 -4.33
CA ALA A 49 -1.54 -2.58 -4.61
C ALA A 49 -2.14 -2.62 -6.03
N PHE A 50 -2.77 -1.52 -6.47
CA PHE A 50 -3.31 -1.39 -7.82
C PHE A 50 -2.22 -1.36 -8.90
N ILE A 51 -1.11 -0.67 -8.66
CA ILE A 51 0.05 -0.67 -9.57
C ILE A 51 0.59 -2.10 -9.74
N HIS A 52 0.74 -2.86 -8.64
CA HIS A 52 1.15 -4.26 -8.74
C HIS A 52 0.17 -5.12 -9.54
N LEU A 53 -1.13 -4.87 -9.43
CA LEU A 53 -2.13 -5.56 -10.23
C LEU A 53 -1.97 -5.24 -11.73
N LEU A 54 -1.77 -3.96 -12.07
CA LEU A 54 -1.52 -3.54 -13.46
C LEU A 54 -0.24 -4.15 -14.00
N ILE A 55 0.83 -4.18 -13.21
CA ILE A 55 2.11 -4.79 -13.60
C ILE A 55 1.95 -6.30 -13.83
N ALA A 56 1.21 -7.00 -12.96
CA ALA A 56 0.94 -8.43 -13.08
C ALA A 56 0.17 -8.80 -14.36
N ILE A 57 -0.56 -7.85 -14.97
CA ILE A 57 -1.30 -8.09 -16.21
C ILE A 57 -0.53 -7.55 -17.42
N GLY A 58 -0.01 -6.32 -17.33
CA GLY A 58 0.60 -5.61 -18.45
C GLY A 58 1.95 -6.18 -18.89
N ILE A 59 2.84 -6.54 -17.95
CA ILE A 59 4.17 -7.04 -18.30
C ILE A 59 4.13 -8.40 -19.00
N PRO A 60 3.33 -9.39 -18.56
CA PRO A 60 3.21 -10.66 -19.28
C PRO A 60 2.72 -10.51 -20.72
N LEU A 61 1.77 -9.61 -20.96
CA LEU A 61 1.25 -9.33 -22.31
C LEU A 61 2.31 -8.67 -23.19
N TYR A 62 3.10 -7.76 -22.62
CA TYR A 62 4.14 -7.04 -23.35
C TYR A 62 5.39 -7.90 -23.65
N MET A 63 5.81 -8.73 -22.69
CA MET A 63 7.03 -9.55 -22.78
C MET A 63 6.78 -10.96 -23.33
N GLN A 64 5.59 -11.23 -23.86
CA GLN A 64 5.24 -12.53 -24.43
C GLN A 64 6.21 -12.87 -25.57
N GLY A 65 6.93 -13.99 -25.42
CA GLY A 65 7.92 -14.45 -26.39
C GLY A 65 9.37 -13.99 -26.16
N TYR A 66 9.61 -13.02 -25.26
CA TYR A 66 10.96 -12.57 -24.90
C TYR A 66 11.52 -13.27 -23.65
N LEU A 67 10.64 -13.67 -22.73
CA LEU A 67 11.01 -14.30 -21.47
C LEU A 67 10.52 -15.75 -21.41
N PRO A 68 11.24 -16.63 -20.69
CA PRO A 68 10.77 -17.99 -20.41
C PRO A 68 9.41 -17.94 -19.70
N THR A 69 8.48 -18.81 -20.10
CA THR A 69 7.13 -18.87 -19.53
C THR A 69 7.15 -19.00 -18.01
N LEU A 70 8.09 -19.79 -17.46
CA LEU A 70 8.25 -19.95 -16.01
C LEU A 70 8.58 -18.63 -15.30
N ALA A 71 9.45 -17.80 -15.90
CA ALA A 71 9.81 -16.50 -15.33
C ALA A 71 8.62 -15.53 -15.33
N ILE A 72 7.85 -15.52 -16.42
CA ILE A 72 6.61 -14.72 -16.52
C ILE A 72 5.61 -15.18 -15.46
N VAL A 73 5.36 -16.48 -15.33
CA VAL A 73 4.42 -17.04 -14.35
C VAL A 73 4.82 -16.65 -12.92
N MET A 74 6.09 -16.83 -12.56
CA MET A 74 6.58 -16.44 -11.22
C MET A 74 6.44 -14.94 -10.97
N PHE A 75 6.74 -14.11 -11.98
CA PHE A 75 6.57 -12.66 -11.89
C PHE A 75 5.11 -12.27 -11.60
N VAL A 76 4.16 -12.88 -12.31
CA VAL A 76 2.72 -12.67 -12.09
C VAL A 76 2.32 -13.07 -10.68
N ILE A 77 2.73 -14.26 -10.24
CA ILE A 77 2.39 -14.79 -8.92
C ILE A 77 2.87 -13.84 -7.81
N ILE A 78 4.12 -13.36 -7.89
CA ILE A 78 4.69 -12.46 -6.89
C ILE A 78 3.91 -11.13 -6.85
N ASN A 79 3.70 -10.49 -8.00
CA ASN A 79 3.02 -9.19 -8.06
C ASN A 79 1.54 -9.30 -7.64
N LEU A 80 0.85 -10.37 -8.05
CA LEU A 80 -0.53 -10.61 -7.64
C LEU A 80 -0.63 -10.87 -6.13
N SER A 81 0.29 -11.66 -5.58
CA SER A 81 0.35 -11.92 -4.13
C SER A 81 0.55 -10.64 -3.33
N ILE A 82 1.48 -9.78 -3.75
CA ILE A 82 1.71 -8.48 -3.11
C ILE A 82 0.46 -7.60 -3.21
N SER A 83 -0.16 -7.52 -4.39
CA SER A 83 -1.39 -6.75 -4.60
C SER A 83 -2.52 -7.19 -3.66
N LEU A 84 -2.76 -8.51 -3.57
CA LEU A 84 -3.81 -9.06 -2.71
C LEU A 84 -3.53 -8.82 -1.22
N LEU A 85 -2.29 -9.05 -0.77
CA LEU A 85 -1.93 -8.89 0.63
C LEU A 85 -1.94 -7.42 1.07
N LEU A 86 -1.52 -6.48 0.20
CA LEU A 86 -1.60 -5.05 0.48
C LEU A 86 -3.04 -4.54 0.48
N ASN A 87 -3.91 -5.04 -0.41
CA ASN A 87 -5.33 -4.70 -0.41
C ASN A 87 -6.05 -5.14 0.88
N ARG A 88 -5.61 -6.26 1.47
CA ARG A 88 -6.10 -6.75 2.76
C ARG A 88 -5.43 -6.08 3.96
N PHE A 89 -4.52 -5.14 3.75
CA PHE A 89 -3.73 -4.50 4.80
C PHE A 89 -3.04 -5.53 5.73
N SER A 90 -2.52 -6.62 5.17
CA SER A 90 -1.84 -7.67 5.92
C SER A 90 -0.39 -7.27 6.26
N LEU A 91 0.05 -7.52 7.50
CA LEU A 91 1.45 -7.34 7.93
C LEU A 91 2.42 -8.21 7.10
N LEU A 92 1.97 -9.39 6.66
CA LEU A 92 2.78 -10.25 5.78
C LEU A 92 2.99 -9.57 4.42
N GLY A 93 1.93 -9.02 3.84
CA GLY A 93 2.01 -8.24 2.59
C GLY A 93 2.92 -7.04 2.70
N TYR A 94 2.84 -6.34 3.82
CA TYR A 94 3.74 -5.25 4.14
C TYR A 94 5.21 -5.67 4.12
N ARG A 95 5.57 -6.75 4.85
CA ARG A 95 6.93 -7.26 4.91
C ARG A 95 7.43 -7.70 3.53
N ILE A 96 6.61 -8.44 2.78
CA ILE A 96 6.96 -8.89 1.43
C ILE A 96 7.16 -7.70 0.50
N ALA A 97 6.30 -6.69 0.54
CA ALA A 97 6.44 -5.49 -0.29
C ALA A 97 7.73 -4.72 0.02
N VAL A 98 8.08 -4.55 1.31
CA VAL A 98 9.36 -3.94 1.71
C VAL A 98 10.55 -4.69 1.12
N VAL A 99 10.59 -6.03 1.25
CA VAL A 99 11.66 -6.84 0.67
C VAL A 99 11.68 -6.73 -0.86
N TYR A 100 10.52 -6.80 -1.50
CA TYR A 100 10.39 -6.68 -2.95
C TYR A 100 10.99 -5.36 -3.46
N TYR A 101 10.60 -4.23 -2.88
CA TYR A 101 11.10 -2.92 -3.30
C TYR A 101 12.57 -2.71 -2.95
N PHE A 102 13.04 -3.26 -1.84
CA PHE A 102 14.45 -3.22 -1.49
C PHE A 102 15.30 -3.97 -2.53
N VAL A 103 14.94 -5.21 -2.87
CA VAL A 103 15.64 -6.02 -3.87
C VAL A 103 15.55 -5.37 -5.25
N PHE A 104 14.37 -4.89 -5.64
CA PHE A 104 14.19 -4.17 -6.91
C PHE A 104 15.07 -2.92 -6.99
N GLY A 105 15.18 -2.16 -5.90
CA GLY A 105 16.07 -1.00 -5.80
C GLY A 105 17.53 -1.39 -5.94
N MET A 106 17.98 -2.46 -5.28
CA MET A 106 19.36 -2.97 -5.41
C MET A 106 19.68 -3.45 -6.84
N VAL A 107 18.77 -4.17 -7.48
CA VAL A 107 18.95 -4.58 -8.87
C VAL A 107 19.05 -3.34 -9.77
N SER A 108 18.16 -2.36 -9.58
CA SER A 108 18.16 -1.12 -10.35
C SER A 108 19.45 -0.31 -10.18
N THR A 109 20.02 -0.24 -8.97
CA THR A 109 21.30 0.46 -8.73
C THR A 109 22.48 -0.26 -9.36
N LEU A 110 22.55 -1.59 -9.23
CA LEU A 110 23.60 -2.42 -9.84
C LEU A 110 23.55 -2.36 -11.37
N THR A 111 22.36 -2.27 -11.96
CA THR A 111 22.22 -2.09 -13.41
C THR A 111 22.61 -0.69 -13.87
N ILE A 112 22.37 0.37 -13.07
CA ILE A 112 22.74 1.75 -13.43
C ILE A 112 24.24 1.92 -13.53
N GLN A 113 24.99 1.26 -12.65
CA GLN A 113 26.44 1.21 -12.74
C GLN A 113 26.93 0.60 -14.08
N ARG A 114 26.04 -0.05 -14.84
CA ARG A 114 26.33 -0.73 -16.11
C ARG A 114 25.53 -0.21 -17.31
N GLY A 115 24.62 0.77 -17.18
CA GLY A 115 23.64 1.09 -18.23
C GLY A 115 23.06 2.52 -18.27
N ASN A 116 22.51 2.89 -19.43
CA ASN A 116 22.02 4.22 -19.82
C ASN A 116 20.75 4.65 -19.04
N GLY A 117 20.87 5.56 -18.08
CA GLY A 117 19.87 6.55 -17.60
C GLY A 117 18.46 6.14 -17.13
N GLU A 118 17.72 5.32 -17.87
CA GLU A 118 16.28 5.04 -17.68
C GLU A 118 15.96 4.31 -16.36
N GLN A 119 16.96 3.63 -15.81
CA GLN A 119 16.86 2.88 -14.57
C GLN A 119 16.79 3.78 -13.32
N LEU A 120 17.11 5.07 -13.45
CA LEU A 120 16.95 6.07 -12.37
C LEU A 120 15.49 6.19 -11.92
N ILE A 121 14.55 6.05 -12.87
CA ILE A 121 13.11 6.05 -12.59
C ILE A 121 12.76 4.84 -11.69
N GLY A 122 13.33 3.68 -11.97
CA GLY A 122 13.16 2.47 -11.15
C GLY A 122 13.61 2.67 -9.71
N ILE A 123 14.77 3.31 -9.50
CA ILE A 123 15.27 3.65 -8.16
C ILE A 123 14.33 4.62 -7.45
N ILE A 124 13.91 5.70 -8.11
CA ILE A 124 13.02 6.70 -7.52
C ILE A 124 11.72 6.03 -7.09
N LEU A 125 11.13 5.18 -7.94
CA LEU A 125 9.93 4.42 -7.62
C LEU A 125 10.14 3.44 -6.47
N ALA A 126 11.29 2.76 -6.40
CA ALA A 126 11.64 1.86 -5.31
C ALA A 126 11.75 2.60 -3.97
N LEU A 127 12.46 3.73 -3.95
CA LEU A 127 12.63 4.57 -2.76
C LEU A 127 11.31 5.19 -2.30
N LEU A 128 10.49 5.69 -3.23
CA LEU A 128 9.16 6.21 -2.92
C LEU A 128 8.26 5.13 -2.32
N SER A 129 8.24 3.95 -2.93
CA SER A 129 7.44 2.82 -2.44
C SER A 129 7.93 2.35 -1.06
N LEU A 130 9.25 2.27 -0.87
CA LEU A 130 9.87 1.92 0.40
C LEU A 130 9.60 2.98 1.47
N TYR A 131 9.57 4.27 1.14
CA TYR A 131 9.20 5.33 2.07
C TYR A 131 7.72 5.24 2.45
N LEU A 132 6.83 5.12 1.46
CA LEU A 132 5.38 5.07 1.68
C LEU A 132 4.97 3.86 2.51
N ILE A 133 5.62 2.72 2.29
CA ILE A 133 5.39 1.49 3.03
C ILE A 133 6.20 1.50 4.33
N GLY A 134 7.50 1.76 4.30
CA GLY A 134 8.41 1.73 5.46
C GLY A 134 8.18 2.80 6.55
N ASN A 135 7.36 3.82 6.31
CA ASN A 135 7.08 4.86 7.30
C ASN A 135 6.39 4.31 8.57
N GLN A 136 6.73 4.85 9.74
CA GLN A 136 6.13 4.52 11.05
C GLN A 136 4.60 4.64 11.05
N THR A 137 4.04 5.61 10.32
CA THR A 137 2.58 5.75 10.20
C THR A 137 1.97 4.58 9.43
N SER A 138 2.63 4.10 8.38
CA SER A 138 2.21 2.91 7.65
C SER A 138 2.34 1.66 8.52
N LYS A 139 3.50 1.45 9.13
CA LYS A 139 3.76 0.33 10.06
C LYS A 139 2.71 0.23 11.17
N SER A 140 2.42 1.33 11.86
CA SER A 140 1.40 1.35 12.92
C SER A 140 -0.02 1.00 12.43
N MET A 141 -0.34 1.19 11.15
CA MET A 141 -1.63 0.74 10.59
C MET A 141 -1.68 -0.78 10.41
N PHE A 142 -0.55 -1.42 10.13
CA PHE A 142 -0.45 -2.88 9.98
C PHE A 142 -0.26 -3.60 11.32
N ASP A 143 0.45 -3.00 12.28
CA ASP A 143 0.66 -3.61 13.61
C ASP A 143 -0.65 -3.60 14.44
N ARG A 144 -1.48 -2.55 14.32
CA ARG A 144 -2.76 -2.42 15.06
C ARG A 144 -3.91 -3.28 14.54
N SER A 145 -3.82 -3.83 13.33
CA SER A 145 -4.82 -4.80 12.86
C SER A 145 -4.76 -6.12 13.64
N ILE A 146 -3.66 -6.36 14.38
CA ILE A 146 -3.46 -7.53 15.24
C ILE A 146 -4.09 -7.32 16.63
N GLU A 147 -4.16 -6.07 17.13
CA GLU A 147 -4.74 -5.75 18.45
C GLU A 147 -6.28 -5.66 18.47
N ALA A 148 -6.95 -5.76 17.32
CA ALA A 148 -8.41 -5.62 17.23
C ALA A 148 -9.20 -6.92 17.53
N GLN A 149 -8.62 -7.86 18.29
CA GLN A 149 -9.21 -9.17 18.58
C GLN A 149 -9.35 -9.52 20.07
N ASP A 150 -9.22 -8.55 20.98
CA ASP A 150 -9.51 -8.75 22.41
C ASP A 150 -10.79 -8.01 22.84
#